data_AF-A0A836BBL8-F1
#
_entry.id   AF-A0A836BBL8-F1
#
_cell.length_a   1.000
_cell.length_b   1.000
_cell.length_c   1.000
_cell.angle_alpha   90.00
_cell.angle_beta   90.00
_cell.angle_gamma   90.00
#
_symmetry.space_group_name_H-M   'P 1'
#
loop_
_entity.id
_entity.type
_entity.pdbx_description
1 polymer ?
#
loop_
_entity_poly.entity_id
_entity_poly.type
_entity_poly.pdbx_seq_one_letter_code
_entity_poly.pdbx_strand_id
1 'polypeptide(L)'
;MEDALARKERLKALRAAAQAAEADGGAEPAAEEPEKPVLKFRNYAVQDTKRIDYEQVEAAQPPKFEAPKVDTKPEDLPQEELLVNIAPKKANWDLKRDVQPKLDKLERRTQRAMLEMMREEERRRLEEEGGVQD
;
A
#
# COMPACT_ATOMS: atom_id res chain seq x y z
N MET A 1 79.93 20.40 -28.00
CA MET A 1 79.77 19.05 -28.58
C MET A 1 79.26 18.19 -27.44
N GLU A 2 78.06 17.60 -27.55
CA GLU A 2 77.56 16.70 -26.52
C GLU A 2 78.55 15.54 -26.36
N ASP A 3 79.00 15.29 -25.13
CA ASP A 3 79.96 14.23 -24.84
C ASP A 3 79.42 12.90 -25.36
N ALA A 4 80.24 12.14 -26.09
CA ALA A 4 79.82 10.91 -26.77
C ALA A 4 79.11 9.90 -25.83
N LEU A 5 79.39 10.00 -24.52
CA LEU A 5 78.77 9.22 -23.46
C LEU A 5 77.29 9.60 -23.25
N ALA A 6 76.95 10.89 -23.20
CA ALA A 6 75.57 11.36 -23.01
C ALA A 6 74.65 10.94 -24.17
N ARG A 7 75.16 10.99 -25.41
CA ARG A 7 74.42 10.49 -26.59
C ARG A 7 74.19 8.99 -26.52
N LYS A 8 75.19 8.22 -26.06
CA LYS A 8 75.11 6.76 -25.93
C LYS A 8 74.07 6.36 -24.89
N GLU A 9 74.02 7.05 -23.75
CA GLU A 9 73.03 6.80 -22.70
C GLU A 9 71.61 7.13 -23.18
N ARG A 10 71.43 8.27 -23.86
CA ARG A 10 70.13 8.66 -24.42
C ARG A 10 69.63 7.66 -25.46
N LEU A 11 70.51 7.20 -26.35
CA LEU A 11 70.16 6.17 -27.34
C LEU A 11 69.85 4.82 -26.68
N LYS A 12 70.54 4.45 -25.60
CA LYS A 12 70.25 3.22 -24.85
C LYS A 12 68.88 3.29 -24.17
N ALA A 13 68.53 4.44 -23.57
CA ALA A 13 67.22 4.66 -22.97
C ALA A 13 66.09 4.59 -24.00
N LEU A 14 66.26 5.21 -25.18
CA LEU A 14 65.29 5.13 -26.27
C LEU A 14 65.12 3.71 -26.79
N ARG A 15 66.21 2.94 -26.90
CA ARG A 15 66.15 1.54 -27.35
C ARG A 15 65.46 0.64 -26.33
N ALA A 16 65.70 0.87 -25.04
CA ALA A 16 65.03 0.14 -23.96
C ALA A 16 63.52 0.46 -23.92
N ALA A 17 63.14 1.73 -24.11
CA ALA A 17 61.75 2.13 -24.20
C ALA A 17 61.04 1.51 -25.42
N ALA A 18 61.71 1.47 -26.59
CA ALA A 18 61.17 0.83 -27.78
C ALA A 18 61.03 -0.70 -27.60
N GLN A 19 61.99 -1.36 -26.95
CA GLN A 19 61.88 -2.80 -26.64
C GLN A 19 60.80 -3.09 -25.61
N ALA A 20 60.57 -2.20 -24.63
CA ALA A 20 59.45 -2.32 -23.70
C ALA A 20 58.11 -2.15 -24.44
N ALA A 21 58.03 -1.22 -25.40
CA ALA A 21 56.85 -1.01 -26.24
C ALA A 21 56.62 -2.14 -27.27
N GLU A 22 57.68 -2.83 -27.72
CA GLU A 22 57.55 -4.01 -28.59
C GLU A 22 57.22 -5.30 -27.80
N ALA A 23 57.72 -5.43 -26.57
CA ALA A 23 57.35 -6.53 -25.67
C ALA A 23 55.90 -6.40 -25.18
N ASP A 24 55.40 -5.16 -25.06
CA ASP A 24 53.98 -4.82 -24.96
C ASP A 24 53.36 -4.77 -26.37
N GLY A 25 53.59 -5.85 -27.13
CA GLY A 25 53.17 -5.97 -28.51
C GLY A 25 51.69 -5.63 -28.66
N GLY A 26 51.41 -4.55 -29.38
CA GLY A 26 50.12 -4.24 -29.97
C GLY A 26 48.94 -4.59 -29.09
N ALA A 27 48.84 -3.99 -27.91
CA ALA A 27 47.55 -3.84 -27.26
C ALA A 27 46.71 -2.91 -28.15
N GLU A 28 46.02 -3.47 -29.14
CA GLU A 28 44.70 -2.95 -29.51
C GLU A 28 43.99 -2.62 -28.19
N PRO A 29 43.25 -1.50 -28.09
CA PRO A 29 42.41 -1.31 -26.92
C PRO A 29 41.57 -2.57 -26.84
N ALA A 30 41.82 -3.39 -25.81
CA ALA A 30 41.04 -4.57 -25.54
C ALA A 30 39.62 -4.06 -25.54
N ALA A 31 38.89 -4.36 -26.61
CA ALA A 31 37.48 -4.11 -26.67
C ALA A 31 36.97 -4.80 -25.40
N GLU A 32 36.48 -4.03 -24.45
CA GLU A 32 35.66 -4.56 -23.37
C GLU A 32 34.68 -5.49 -24.06
N GLU A 33 34.89 -6.80 -23.92
CA GLU A 33 33.89 -7.76 -24.35
C GLU A 33 32.62 -7.30 -23.63
N PRO A 34 31.53 -7.00 -24.36
CA PRO A 34 30.32 -6.55 -23.70
C PRO A 34 29.96 -7.65 -22.70
N GLU A 35 29.96 -7.31 -21.41
CA GLU A 35 29.61 -8.24 -20.34
C GLU A 35 28.34 -8.97 -20.76
N LYS A 36 28.45 -10.28 -21.02
CA LYS A 36 27.32 -11.06 -21.53
C LYS A 36 26.19 -10.92 -20.52
N PRO A 37 24.97 -10.52 -20.94
CA PRO A 37 23.89 -10.27 -19.99
C PRO A 37 23.50 -11.60 -19.31
N VAL A 38 23.83 -11.72 -18.02
CA VAL A 38 23.47 -12.88 -17.19
C VAL A 38 21.98 -12.84 -16.86
N LEU A 39 21.27 -13.93 -17.13
CA LEU A 39 19.83 -14.03 -16.92
C LEU A 39 19.52 -14.27 -15.43
N LYS A 40 18.63 -13.46 -14.86
CA LYS A 40 18.22 -13.55 -13.44
C LYS A 40 16.84 -14.17 -13.31
N PHE A 41 16.75 -15.37 -12.75
CA PHE A 41 15.46 -16.05 -12.56
C PHE A 41 14.99 -15.97 -11.10
N ARG A 42 13.73 -15.56 -10.89
CA ARG A 42 13.08 -15.51 -9.57
C ARG A 42 12.10 -16.67 -9.35
N ASN A 43 11.27 -17.00 -10.34
CA ASN A 43 10.17 -17.99 -10.22
C ASN A 43 10.26 -19.13 -11.27
N TYR A 44 11.43 -19.35 -11.86
CA TYR A 44 11.62 -20.41 -12.86
C TYR A 44 12.87 -21.23 -12.55
N ALA A 45 12.75 -22.55 -12.75
CA ALA A 45 13.87 -23.49 -12.69
C ALA A 45 14.38 -23.75 -14.11
N VAL A 46 15.64 -23.37 -14.36
CA VAL A 46 16.29 -23.60 -15.65
C VAL A 46 16.67 -25.06 -15.76
N GLN A 47 16.16 -25.76 -16.77
CA GLN A 47 16.44 -27.19 -16.98
C GLN A 47 17.80 -27.43 -17.65
N ASP A 48 18.26 -26.53 -18.52
CA ASP A 48 19.50 -26.67 -19.28
C ASP A 48 20.59 -25.75 -18.72
N THR A 49 21.25 -26.22 -17.65
CA THR A 49 22.29 -25.48 -16.91
C THR A 49 23.64 -25.39 -17.64
N LYS A 50 23.78 -26.10 -18.78
CA LYS A 50 25.06 -26.19 -19.52
C LYS A 50 25.20 -25.12 -20.61
N ARG A 51 24.09 -24.54 -21.07
CA ARG A 51 24.05 -23.58 -22.19
C ARG A 51 23.64 -22.18 -21.78
N ILE A 52 23.00 -22.06 -20.61
CA ILE A 52 22.41 -20.82 -20.14
C ILE A 52 23.16 -20.43 -18.87
N ASP A 53 23.87 -19.31 -18.93
CA ASP A 53 24.47 -18.69 -17.75
C ASP A 53 23.37 -17.91 -17.03
N TYR A 54 23.05 -18.32 -15.81
CA TYR A 54 21.99 -17.71 -15.02
C TYR A 54 22.35 -17.55 -13.54
N GLU A 55 21.76 -16.54 -12.93
CA GLU A 55 21.82 -16.27 -11.51
C GLU A 55 20.42 -16.47 -10.91
N GLN A 56 20.31 -17.34 -9.91
CA GLN A 56 19.04 -17.52 -9.18
C GLN A 56 18.95 -16.46 -8.10
N VAL A 57 17.90 -15.64 -8.17
CA VAL A 57 17.69 -14.60 -7.18
C VAL A 57 16.94 -15.17 -5.99
N GLU A 58 17.50 -14.99 -4.80
CA GLU A 58 16.85 -15.42 -3.56
C GLU A 58 15.48 -14.75 -3.39
N ALA A 59 14.51 -15.52 -2.93
CA ALA A 59 13.19 -14.98 -2.60
C ALA A 59 13.34 -13.96 -1.47
N ALA A 60 12.69 -12.81 -1.62
CA ALA A 60 12.68 -11.79 -0.57
C ALA A 60 12.04 -12.39 0.68
N GLN A 61 12.81 -12.57 1.74
CA GLN A 61 12.25 -12.94 3.03
C GLN A 61 11.51 -11.72 3.57
N PRO A 62 10.20 -11.81 3.83
CA PRO A 62 9.51 -10.73 4.51
C PRO A 62 10.20 -10.49 5.86
N PRO A 63 10.29 -9.23 6.31
CA PRO A 63 10.80 -8.95 7.65
C PRO A 63 10.00 -9.78 8.65
N LYS A 64 10.70 -10.41 9.60
CA LYS A 64 10.05 -11.13 10.69
C LYS A 64 9.15 -10.14 11.40
N PHE A 65 7.85 -10.39 11.37
CA PHE A 65 6.87 -9.56 12.02
C PHE A 65 7.14 -9.60 13.53
N GLU A 66 7.74 -8.54 14.05
CA GLU A 66 7.76 -8.27 15.47
C GLU A 66 6.39 -7.68 15.80
N ALA A 67 5.55 -8.48 16.47
CA ALA A 67 4.33 -7.96 17.05
C ALA A 67 4.71 -6.77 17.95
N PRO A 68 4.04 -5.60 17.82
CA PRO A 68 4.31 -4.47 18.70
C PRO A 68 4.17 -4.98 20.13
N LYS A 69 5.28 -4.91 20.87
CA LYS A 69 5.29 -5.25 22.29
C LYS A 69 4.57 -4.10 22.98
N VAL A 70 3.26 -4.24 23.09
CA VAL A 70 2.44 -3.29 23.82
C VAL A 70 2.80 -3.47 25.30
N ASP A 71 3.69 -2.61 25.83
CA ASP A 71 4.06 -2.60 27.25
C ASP A 71 2.85 -2.33 28.16
N THR A 72 1.77 -1.80 27.60
CA THR A 72 0.45 -1.84 28.20
C THR A 72 -0.23 -3.13 27.78
N LYS A 73 -0.22 -4.14 28.66
CA LYS A 73 -1.33 -5.10 28.72
C LYS A 73 -2.63 -4.31 28.50
N PRO A 74 -3.48 -4.63 27.51
CA PRO A 74 -4.86 -4.19 27.54
C PRO A 74 -5.54 -4.95 28.68
N GLU A 75 -5.21 -4.60 29.92
CA GLU A 75 -6.09 -4.86 31.05
C GLU A 75 -7.28 -3.93 30.83
N ASP A 76 -8.42 -4.57 30.58
CA ASP A 76 -9.77 -4.04 30.76
C ASP A 76 -10.29 -3.02 29.74
N LEU A 77 -10.15 -3.32 28.45
CA LEU A 77 -11.25 -3.01 27.54
C LEU A 77 -11.98 -4.32 27.26
N PRO A 78 -13.27 -4.45 27.61
CA PRO A 78 -14.01 -5.69 27.39
C PRO A 78 -14.07 -5.95 25.88
N GLN A 79 -13.21 -6.85 25.39
CA GLN A 79 -13.27 -7.40 24.03
C GLN A 79 -14.64 -8.02 23.75
N GLU A 80 -15.35 -8.43 24.80
CA GLU A 80 -16.73 -8.88 24.76
C GLU A 80 -17.65 -7.81 24.17
N GLU A 81 -17.46 -6.51 24.42
CA GLU A 81 -18.33 -5.46 23.84
C GLU A 81 -18.12 -5.27 22.33
N LEU A 82 -16.93 -5.60 21.81
CA LEU A 82 -16.63 -5.52 20.37
C LEU A 82 -17.08 -6.78 19.62
N LEU A 83 -16.93 -7.97 20.22
CA LEU A 83 -17.35 -9.23 19.59
C LEU A 83 -18.86 -9.48 19.72
N VAL A 84 -19.52 -9.00 20.78
CA VAL A 84 -20.97 -9.14 20.98
C VAL A 84 -21.77 -8.32 19.94
N ASN A 85 -21.16 -7.30 19.34
CA ASN A 85 -21.77 -6.48 18.28
C ASN A 85 -21.59 -7.05 16.85
N ILE A 86 -20.85 -8.15 16.70
CA ILE A 86 -20.69 -8.89 15.44
C ILE A 86 -21.56 -10.15 15.49
N ALA A 87 -22.73 -10.09 16.12
CA ALA A 87 -23.77 -11.07 15.84
C ALA A 87 -24.19 -10.92 14.37
N PRO A 88 -24.40 -12.02 13.61
CA PRO A 88 -25.04 -11.94 12.32
C PRO A 88 -26.41 -11.29 12.52
N LYS A 89 -26.55 -10.04 12.08
CA LYS A 89 -27.78 -9.27 12.24
C LYS A 89 -28.92 -10.05 11.58
N LYS A 90 -30.12 -9.94 12.16
CA LYS A 90 -31.34 -10.53 11.57
C LYS A 90 -31.43 -10.09 10.09
N ALA A 91 -31.82 -11.00 9.19
CA ALA A 91 -31.91 -10.71 7.75
C ALA A 91 -32.72 -9.43 7.44
N ASN A 92 -33.70 -9.10 8.30
CA ASN A 92 -34.57 -7.94 8.13
C ASN A 92 -34.11 -6.68 8.91
N TRP A 93 -32.89 -6.67 9.47
CA TRP A 93 -32.41 -5.52 10.26
C TRP A 93 -32.30 -4.24 9.42
N ASP A 94 -31.89 -4.41 8.17
CA ASP A 94 -31.71 -3.33 7.21
C ASP A 94 -33.06 -2.72 6.82
N LEU A 95 -34.04 -3.60 6.58
CA LEU A 95 -35.42 -3.20 6.34
C LEU A 95 -36.00 -2.40 7.51
N LYS A 96 -35.79 -2.86 8.74
CA LYS A 96 -36.25 -2.13 9.93
C LYS A 96 -35.58 -0.77 10.01
N ARG A 97 -34.26 -0.70 9.83
CA ARG A 97 -33.49 0.55 9.88
C ARG A 97 -33.97 1.56 8.84
N ASP A 98 -34.19 1.11 7.61
CA ASP A 98 -34.54 2.00 6.49
C ASP A 98 -36.01 2.44 6.50
N VAL A 99 -36.90 1.62 7.09
CA VAL A 99 -38.33 1.93 7.24
C VAL A 99 -38.61 2.79 8.47
N GLN A 100 -37.87 2.61 9.56
CA GLN A 100 -38.08 3.33 10.83
C GLN A 100 -38.21 4.87 10.67
N PRO A 101 -37.29 5.59 9.99
CA PRO A 101 -37.41 7.05 9.89
C PRO A 101 -38.62 7.52 9.07
N LYS A 102 -39.18 6.67 8.20
CA LYS A 102 -40.42 6.97 7.46
C LYS A 102 -41.64 6.79 8.39
N LEU A 103 -41.65 5.74 9.19
CA LEU A 103 -42.69 5.51 10.19
C LEU A 103 -42.68 6.60 11.26
N ASP A 104 -41.52 6.97 11.79
CA ASP A 104 -41.41 8.03 12.81
C ASP A 104 -41.93 9.38 12.27
N LYS A 105 -41.65 9.70 11.01
CA LYS A 105 -42.20 10.92 10.35
C LYS A 105 -43.71 10.84 10.19
N LEU A 106 -44.22 9.67 9.79
CA LEU A 106 -45.65 9.47 9.62
C LEU A 106 -46.35 9.59 10.98
N GLU A 107 -45.89 8.86 11.99
CA GLU A 107 -46.42 8.88 13.36
C GLU A 107 -46.49 10.30 13.94
N ARG A 108 -45.41 11.08 13.79
CA ARG A 108 -45.42 12.49 14.20
C ARG A 108 -46.49 13.32 13.51
N ARG A 109 -46.77 13.07 12.22
CA ARG A 109 -47.83 13.77 11.47
C ARG A 109 -49.20 13.29 11.91
N THR A 110 -49.40 11.99 12.12
CA THR A 110 -50.66 11.44 12.61
C THR A 110 -51.01 11.97 13.99
N GLN A 111 -50.04 12.01 14.92
CA GLN A 111 -50.22 12.59 16.25
C GLN A 111 -50.60 14.07 16.18
N ARG A 112 -49.94 14.85 15.32
CA ARG A 112 -50.29 16.27 15.11
C ARG A 112 -51.70 16.43 14.56
N ALA A 113 -52.07 15.66 13.54
CA ALA A 113 -53.41 15.70 12.95
C ALA A 113 -54.49 15.31 13.97
N MET A 114 -54.24 14.28 14.79
CA MET A 114 -55.15 13.90 15.88
C MET A 114 -55.33 15.05 16.88
N LEU A 115 -54.24 15.71 17.30
CA LEU A 115 -54.33 16.85 18.21
C LEU A 115 -55.06 18.05 17.58
N GLU A 116 -54.89 18.28 16.28
CA GLU A 116 -55.59 19.33 15.56
C GLU A 116 -57.10 19.07 15.49
N MET A 117 -57.51 17.86 15.09
CA MET A 117 -58.92 17.46 15.08
C MET A 117 -59.57 17.61 16.47
N MET A 118 -58.90 17.14 17.53
CA MET A 118 -59.39 17.29 18.91
C MET A 118 -59.60 18.77 19.29
N ARG A 119 -58.68 19.68 18.91
CA ARG A 119 -58.82 21.12 19.19
C ARG A 119 -59.96 21.75 18.42
N GLU A 120 -60.20 21.32 17.18
CA GLU A 120 -61.32 21.81 16.37
C GLU A 120 -62.66 21.34 16.92
N GLU A 121 -62.75 20.07 17.33
CA GLU A 121 -63.94 19.51 17.98
C GLU A 121 -64.25 20.23 19.30
N GLU A 122 -63.23 20.47 20.14
CA GLU A 122 -63.39 21.24 21.38
C GLU A 122 -63.85 22.68 21.11
N ARG A 123 -63.25 23.36 20.12
CA ARG A 123 -63.66 24.72 19.74
C ARG A 123 -65.10 24.76 19.26
N ARG A 124 -65.48 23.83 18.37
CA ARG A 124 -66.85 23.72 17.86
C ARG A 124 -67.84 23.47 18.99
N ARG A 125 -67.51 22.57 19.92
CA ARG A 125 -68.37 22.30 21.08
C ARG A 125 -68.56 23.55 21.95
N LEU A 126 -67.50 24.33 22.19
CA LEU A 126 -67.59 25.59 22.92
C LEU A 126 -68.42 26.65 22.19
N GLU A 127 -68.33 26.73 20.85
CA GLU A 127 -69.16 27.62 20.02
C GLU A 127 -70.64 27.23 20.08
N GLU A 128 -70.95 25.92 20.00
CA GLU A 128 -72.31 25.40 20.14
C GLU A 128 -72.86 25.65 21.57
N GLU A 129 -72.06 25.45 22.62
CA GLU A 129 -72.47 25.73 24.01
C GLU A 129 -72.61 27.25 24.31
N GLY A 130 -71.84 28.10 23.62
CA GLY A 130 -71.88 29.56 23.74
C GLY A 130 -72.99 30.21 22.91
N GLY A 131 -73.39 29.62 21.78
CA GLY A 131 -74.47 30.11 20.91
C GLY A 131 -75.88 29.67 21.34
N VAL A 132 -76.00 28.82 22.36
CA VAL A 132 -77.29 28.37 22.94
C VAL A 132 -77.74 29.27 24.11
N GLN A 133 -76.92 30.24 24.51
CA GLN A 133 -77.23 31.23 25.54
C GLN A 133 -77.52 32.61 24.93
N ASP A 134 -78.57 32.73 24.11
CA ASP A 134 -79.21 34.01 23.76
C ASP A 134 -80.71 33.79 23.43
#